data_AF-A0A087HJX8-F1
#
_entry.id   AF-A0A087HJX8-F1
#
_cell.length_a   1.000
_cell.length_b   1.000
_cell.length_c   1.000
_cell.angle_alpha   90.00
_cell.angle_beta   90.00
_cell.angle_gamma   90.00
#
_symmetry.space_group_name_H-M   'P 1'
#
loop_
_entity.id
_entity.type
_entity.pdbx_description
1 polymer ?
#
loop_
_entity_poly.entity_id
_entity_poly.type
_entity_poly.pdbx_seq_one_letter_code
_entity_poly.pdbx_strand_id
1 'polypeptide(L)'
;MNSMLSDVFRSHPIHIPLSNLPDFTSLRHLPDSYTWTPKDDLLFSAASASDQSLPSINLDDPHLATRVGHACATWGAFQVTNHGVPSRLLDDIEFLTGSLFRLPVHRKLKAARSENGVSGYGVARIASFFNKQMWSEGFTVIGSPLDDFRKLWPNHHVKYCEIIKEYEEHMQKLAAKLMWLALGSLGVEEKDIKWAWPSSDFQGAQAAIQLNHYPICPEPDRAMGLAAHTDSTLLTILYQNDTAGLQVFRDDVGWVTVPPVPGSLVVNVGDLLHILTNGIFPSVLHRARVNHVRSRFSMAYLWGPPSDLMISPLPQLVDPLQSPLYPSLTWKQYLATKATHFNQSLSFIRNYDL
;
A
#
# COMPACT_ATOMS: atom_id res chain seq x y z
N MET A 1 14.35 -22.28 -8.76
CA MET A 1 14.48 -20.86 -9.17
C MET A 1 13.34 -20.12 -8.50
N ASN A 2 13.65 -19.25 -7.53
CA ASN A 2 12.63 -18.45 -6.85
C ASN A 2 12.08 -17.42 -7.85
N SER A 3 10.78 -17.48 -8.16
CA SER A 3 10.13 -16.52 -9.05
C SER A 3 9.94 -15.22 -8.28
N MET A 4 10.37 -14.09 -8.81
CA MET A 4 10.21 -12.78 -8.14
C MET A 4 8.79 -12.26 -8.33
N LEU A 5 8.28 -11.44 -7.40
CA LEU A 5 7.03 -10.68 -7.57
C LEU A 5 6.92 -10.00 -8.94
N SER A 6 8.07 -9.54 -9.47
CA SER A 6 8.15 -8.94 -10.80
C SER A 6 7.62 -9.82 -11.93
N ASP A 7 7.73 -11.14 -11.80
CA ASP A 7 7.34 -12.08 -12.85
C ASP A 7 5.83 -12.10 -13.07
N VAL A 8 5.03 -11.89 -12.02
CA VAL A 8 3.56 -11.83 -12.12
C VAL A 8 3.12 -10.64 -12.95
N PHE A 9 3.82 -9.52 -12.78
CA PHE A 9 3.56 -8.28 -13.49
C PHE A 9 4.06 -8.31 -14.94
N ARG A 10 4.95 -9.23 -15.32
CA ARG A 10 5.31 -9.47 -16.73
C ARG A 10 4.16 -10.08 -17.52
N SER A 11 3.36 -10.93 -16.87
CA SER A 11 2.21 -11.58 -17.50
C SER A 11 1.00 -10.64 -17.68
N HIS A 12 1.02 -9.47 -17.02
CA HIS A 12 -0.02 -8.45 -17.09
C HIS A 12 0.62 -7.06 -17.28
N PRO A 13 1.16 -6.79 -18.49
CA PRO A 13 1.85 -5.54 -18.77
C PRO A 13 0.88 -4.36 -18.65
N ILE A 14 1.41 -3.24 -18.19
CA ILE A 14 0.65 -1.98 -18.13
C ILE A 14 1.07 -1.14 -19.32
N HIS A 15 0.19 -1.04 -20.32
CA HIS A 15 0.35 -0.09 -21.40
C HIS A 15 -0.21 1.27 -20.96
N ILE A 16 0.60 2.03 -20.22
CA ILE A 16 0.29 3.45 -19.98
C ILE A 16 1.29 4.26 -20.76
N PRO A 17 0.85 5.00 -21.80
CA PRO A 17 1.73 5.90 -22.53
C PRO A 17 2.20 7.01 -21.58
N LEU A 18 3.41 6.83 -21.03
CA LEU A 18 4.08 7.86 -20.22
C LEU A 18 4.27 9.17 -20.98
N SER A 19 4.16 9.13 -22.31
CA SER A 19 4.13 10.29 -23.23
C SER A 19 2.98 11.26 -22.97
N ASN A 20 1.94 10.86 -22.23
CA ASN A 20 0.75 11.68 -21.97
C ASN A 20 0.67 12.17 -20.51
N LEU A 21 1.74 12.01 -19.71
CA LEU A 21 1.79 12.57 -18.37
C LEU A 21 1.81 14.11 -18.46
N PRO A 22 0.78 14.80 -17.94
CA PRO A 22 0.76 16.24 -17.96
C PRO A 22 1.84 16.79 -17.04
N ASP A 23 2.34 17.97 -17.38
CA ASP A 23 3.00 18.79 -16.38
C ASP A 23 1.93 19.34 -15.42
N PHE A 24 1.74 18.64 -14.30
CA PHE A 24 0.76 18.96 -13.27
C PHE A 24 0.88 20.40 -12.74
N THR A 25 2.03 21.06 -12.91
CA THR A 25 2.24 22.44 -12.45
C THR A 25 1.74 23.50 -13.43
N SER A 26 1.45 23.11 -14.68
CA SER A 26 1.08 24.03 -15.76
C SER A 26 -0.42 24.11 -16.04
N LEU A 27 -1.20 23.14 -15.52
CA LEU A 27 -2.62 23.00 -15.84
C LEU A 27 -3.49 23.91 -14.98
N ARG A 28 -4.31 24.75 -15.63
CA ARG A 28 -5.30 25.63 -14.97
C ARG A 28 -6.66 24.98 -14.74
N HIS A 29 -6.97 23.95 -15.52
CA HIS A 29 -8.22 23.20 -15.48
C HIS A 29 -7.92 21.70 -15.50
N LEU A 30 -8.81 20.92 -14.92
CA LEU A 30 -8.70 19.48 -14.89
C LEU A 30 -9.07 18.90 -16.27
N PRO A 31 -8.17 18.16 -16.95
CA PRO A 31 -8.51 17.55 -18.24
C PRO A 31 -9.61 16.49 -18.10
N ASP A 32 -10.35 16.22 -19.17
CA ASP A 32 -11.45 15.25 -19.17
C ASP A 32 -11.01 13.82 -18.82
N SER A 33 -9.77 13.46 -19.17
CA SER A 33 -9.16 12.18 -18.80
C SER A 33 -8.94 12.03 -17.29
N TYR A 34 -8.86 13.14 -16.56
CA TYR A 34 -8.72 13.19 -15.09
C TYR A 34 -10.00 13.59 -14.38
N THR A 35 -11.10 13.85 -15.12
CA THR A 35 -12.41 14.14 -14.54
C THR A 35 -13.10 12.81 -14.20
N TRP A 36 -13.25 12.54 -12.91
CA TRP A 36 -13.96 11.39 -12.35
C TRP A 36 -15.42 11.72 -12.04
N THR A 37 -16.27 10.73 -12.21
CA THR A 37 -17.71 10.81 -11.90
C THR A 37 -18.16 9.55 -11.16
N PRO A 38 -19.36 9.53 -10.55
CA PRO A 38 -19.93 8.31 -9.95
C PRO A 38 -20.06 7.12 -10.92
N LYS A 39 -20.01 7.34 -12.24
CA LYS A 39 -20.03 6.26 -13.23
C LYS A 39 -18.69 5.54 -13.34
N ASP A 40 -17.60 6.21 -12.97
CA ASP A 40 -16.22 5.69 -13.06
C ASP A 40 -15.82 4.97 -11.76
N ASP A 41 -16.42 5.37 -10.63
CA ASP A 41 -16.32 4.70 -9.32
C ASP A 41 -17.61 4.98 -8.54
N LEU A 42 -18.40 3.94 -8.23
CA LEU A 42 -19.67 4.08 -7.51
C LEU A 42 -19.49 4.68 -6.10
N LEU A 43 -18.30 4.48 -5.50
CA LEU A 43 -17.95 5.03 -4.20
C LEU A 43 -17.32 6.43 -4.33
N PHE A 44 -17.20 7.00 -5.54
CA PHE A 44 -16.60 8.31 -5.76
C PHE A 44 -17.26 9.40 -4.89
N SER A 45 -18.60 9.44 -4.92
CA SER A 45 -19.42 10.42 -4.19
C SER A 45 -20.01 9.88 -2.88
N ALA A 46 -19.59 8.70 -2.42
CA ALA A 46 -20.04 8.20 -1.12
C ALA A 46 -19.67 9.20 -0.01
N ALA A 47 -20.58 9.35 0.96
CA ALA A 47 -20.45 10.32 2.04
C ALA A 47 -19.14 10.13 2.81
N SER A 48 -18.56 11.24 3.26
CA SER A 48 -17.44 11.21 4.19
C SER A 48 -17.92 11.58 5.58
N ALA A 49 -17.65 10.73 6.56
CA ALA A 49 -17.96 11.03 7.95
C ALA A 49 -16.83 11.86 8.56
N SER A 50 -17.16 13.04 9.07
CA SER A 50 -16.19 13.95 9.73
C SER A 50 -15.84 13.55 11.16
N ASP A 51 -16.72 12.79 11.82
CA ASP A 51 -16.67 12.61 13.28
C ASP A 51 -16.05 11.26 13.70
N GLN A 52 -15.61 10.47 12.72
CA GLN A 52 -14.94 9.19 12.94
C GLN A 52 -13.46 9.32 12.61
N SER A 53 -12.62 8.66 13.38
CA SER A 53 -11.18 8.61 13.15
C SER A 53 -10.66 7.18 13.29
N LEU A 54 -9.64 6.85 12.50
CA LEU A 54 -8.91 5.60 12.67
C LEU A 54 -8.39 5.46 14.12
N PRO A 55 -8.39 4.24 14.69
CA PRO A 55 -7.74 3.97 15.96
C PRO A 55 -6.28 4.45 15.93
N SER A 56 -5.82 5.09 17.01
CA SER A 56 -4.42 5.46 17.19
C SER A 56 -3.82 4.62 18.31
N ILE A 57 -2.68 4.00 18.04
CA ILE A 57 -2.02 3.07 18.96
C ILE A 57 -0.60 3.57 19.22
N ASN A 58 -0.29 3.83 20.48
CA ASN A 58 1.09 4.02 20.92
C ASN A 58 1.76 2.63 21.03
N LEU A 59 2.98 2.43 20.51
CA LEU A 59 3.66 1.13 20.60
C LEU A 59 4.47 0.90 21.90
N ASP A 60 4.40 1.81 22.87
CA ASP A 60 4.97 1.66 24.23
C ASP A 60 3.95 1.16 25.27
N ASP A 61 2.71 1.00 24.83
CA ASP A 61 1.53 0.73 25.64
C ASP A 61 1.48 -0.73 26.14
N PRO A 62 1.10 -1.06 27.39
CA PRO A 62 1.27 -2.42 27.95
C PRO A 62 0.39 -3.53 27.34
N HIS A 63 -0.69 -3.18 26.62
CA HIS A 63 -1.64 -4.13 26.00
C HIS A 63 -1.64 -4.05 24.46
N LEU A 64 -0.45 -4.04 23.85
CA LEU A 64 -0.30 -3.85 22.39
C LEU A 64 -1.07 -4.88 21.57
N ALA A 65 -0.92 -6.18 21.87
CA ALA A 65 -1.50 -7.24 21.06
C ALA A 65 -3.04 -7.10 21.00
N THR A 66 -3.69 -6.90 22.15
CA THR A 66 -5.14 -6.68 22.22
C THR A 66 -5.58 -5.45 21.44
N ARG A 67 -4.88 -4.32 21.57
CA ARG A 67 -5.22 -3.08 20.85
C ARG A 67 -5.04 -3.20 19.34
N VAL A 68 -3.91 -3.77 18.91
CA VAL A 68 -3.61 -4.01 17.49
C VAL A 68 -4.63 -4.99 16.91
N GLY A 69 -4.88 -6.12 17.57
CA GLY A 69 -5.87 -7.10 17.17
C GLY A 69 -7.27 -6.51 17.02
N HIS A 70 -7.71 -5.74 18.01
CA HIS A 70 -9.00 -5.06 17.97
C HIS A 70 -9.09 -4.08 16.80
N ALA A 71 -8.05 -3.27 16.56
CA ALA A 71 -8.02 -2.34 15.44
C ALA A 71 -8.00 -3.07 14.08
N CYS A 72 -7.23 -4.14 13.95
CA CYS A 72 -7.24 -4.99 12.76
C CYS A 72 -8.64 -5.57 12.50
N ALA A 73 -9.29 -6.14 13.52
CA ALA A 73 -10.60 -6.78 13.37
C ALA A 73 -11.75 -5.79 13.09
N THR A 74 -11.72 -4.61 13.70
CA THR A 74 -12.85 -3.65 13.62
C THR A 74 -12.69 -2.62 12.51
N TRP A 75 -11.46 -2.29 12.13
CA TRP A 75 -11.17 -1.26 11.12
C TRP A 75 -10.39 -1.77 9.92
N GLY A 76 -9.60 -2.84 10.07
CA GLY A 76 -8.62 -3.23 9.04
C GLY A 76 -7.52 -2.18 8.80
N ALA A 77 -7.50 -1.09 9.55
CA ALA A 77 -6.52 -0.01 9.44
C ALA A 77 -6.42 0.78 10.76
N PHE A 78 -5.23 1.31 11.06
CA PHE A 78 -4.98 2.11 12.27
C PHE A 78 -3.73 2.99 12.13
N GLN A 79 -3.59 3.99 13.00
CA GLN A 79 -2.39 4.79 13.13
C GLN A 79 -1.52 4.28 14.27
N VAL A 80 -0.20 4.36 14.11
CA VAL A 80 0.78 4.03 15.15
C VAL A 80 1.71 5.19 15.45
N THR A 81 2.06 5.33 16.72
CA THR A 81 3.08 6.27 17.25
C THR A 81 4.10 5.49 18.10
N ASN A 82 5.24 6.12 18.42
CA ASN A 82 6.35 5.47 19.13
C ASN A 82 6.78 4.13 18.50
N HIS A 83 6.72 4.07 17.18
CA HIS A 83 6.98 2.84 16.42
C HIS A 83 8.47 2.50 16.23
N GLY A 84 9.37 3.35 16.74
CA GLY A 84 10.83 3.11 16.70
C GLY A 84 11.51 3.38 15.36
N VAL A 85 10.79 3.93 14.37
CA VAL A 85 11.42 4.45 13.14
C VAL A 85 11.96 5.86 13.46
N PRO A 86 13.26 6.15 13.25
CA PRO A 86 13.82 7.44 13.60
C PRO A 86 13.14 8.59 12.85
N SER A 87 12.80 9.68 13.53
CA SER A 87 12.19 10.86 12.89
C SER A 87 13.07 11.42 11.77
N ARG A 88 14.40 11.44 11.98
CA ARG A 88 15.36 11.84 10.92
C ARG A 88 15.19 11.04 9.63
N LEU A 89 14.85 9.76 9.74
CA LEU A 89 14.72 8.87 8.60
C LEU A 89 13.41 9.13 7.86
N LEU A 90 12.34 9.49 8.58
CA LEU A 90 11.08 9.97 7.99
C LEU A 90 11.29 11.29 7.24
N ASP A 91 12.07 12.22 7.82
CA ASP A 91 12.43 13.47 7.17
C ASP A 91 13.30 13.23 5.91
N ASP A 92 14.29 12.34 6.00
CA ASP A 92 15.19 11.99 4.90
C ASP A 92 14.45 11.34 3.72
N ILE A 93 13.53 10.40 4.00
CA ILE A 93 12.73 9.75 2.94
C ILE A 93 11.70 10.71 2.32
N GLU A 94 11.14 11.64 3.11
CA GLU A 94 10.27 12.70 2.60
C GLU A 94 11.05 13.67 1.71
N PHE A 95 12.24 14.08 2.14
CA PHE A 95 13.12 14.93 1.36
C PHE A 95 13.54 14.28 0.04
N LEU A 96 13.91 12.99 0.07
CA LEU A 96 14.23 12.21 -1.12
C LEU A 96 13.03 12.17 -2.08
N THR A 97 11.85 11.85 -1.56
CA THR A 97 10.60 11.75 -2.34
C THR A 97 10.25 13.09 -2.98
N GLY A 98 10.30 14.18 -2.23
CA GLY A 98 10.11 15.52 -2.77
C GLY A 98 11.18 15.87 -3.82
N SER A 99 12.44 15.48 -3.60
CA SER A 99 13.54 15.74 -4.54
C SER A 99 13.37 14.98 -5.86
N LEU A 100 12.81 13.78 -5.81
CA LEU A 100 12.44 12.98 -6.98
C LEU A 100 11.37 13.69 -7.81
N PHE A 101 10.26 14.06 -7.19
CA PHE A 101 9.11 14.57 -7.93
C PHE A 101 9.26 16.03 -8.38
N ARG A 102 10.17 16.79 -7.75
CA ARG A 102 10.64 18.10 -8.23
C ARG A 102 11.49 18.03 -9.51
N LEU A 103 12.03 16.86 -9.88
CA LEU A 103 12.75 16.74 -11.14
C LEU A 103 11.81 17.01 -12.32
N PRO A 104 12.27 17.68 -13.39
CA PRO A 104 11.51 17.80 -14.63
C PRO A 104 11.08 16.42 -15.17
N VAL A 105 9.91 16.34 -15.80
CA VAL A 105 9.34 15.09 -16.31
C VAL A 105 10.34 14.30 -17.17
N HIS A 106 11.05 14.96 -18.09
CA HIS A 106 12.05 14.30 -18.95
C HIS A 106 13.22 13.67 -18.18
N ARG A 107 13.54 14.16 -16.97
CA ARG A 107 14.54 13.53 -16.07
C ARG A 107 13.93 12.32 -15.38
N LYS A 108 12.72 12.45 -14.83
CA LYS A 108 12.00 11.33 -14.16
C LYS A 108 11.83 10.14 -15.11
N LEU A 109 11.48 10.41 -16.36
CA LEU A 109 11.33 9.39 -17.41
C LEU A 109 12.60 8.59 -17.74
N LYS A 110 13.80 9.05 -17.35
CA LYS A 110 15.03 8.24 -17.49
C LYS A 110 15.00 6.99 -16.62
N ALA A 111 14.25 7.03 -15.52
CA ALA A 111 13.99 5.91 -14.63
C ALA A 111 12.56 5.39 -14.79
N ALA A 112 11.94 5.59 -15.96
CA ALA A 112 10.61 5.06 -16.23
C ALA A 112 10.60 3.53 -16.05
N ARG A 113 9.55 3.05 -15.38
CA ARG A 113 9.26 1.61 -15.29
C ARG A 113 9.11 1.07 -16.72
N SER A 114 9.80 -0.02 -17.04
CA SER A 114 9.59 -0.72 -18.32
C SER A 114 8.22 -1.41 -18.34
N GLU A 115 7.68 -1.73 -19.52
CA GLU A 115 6.36 -2.35 -19.66
C GLU A 115 6.19 -3.62 -18.80
N ASN A 116 7.27 -4.40 -18.70
CA ASN A 116 7.37 -5.65 -17.94
C ASN A 116 8.06 -5.47 -16.57
N GLY A 117 8.54 -4.26 -16.26
CA GLY A 117 9.22 -3.94 -15.02
C GLY A 117 8.25 -3.52 -13.92
N VAL A 118 8.67 -3.54 -12.66
CA VAL A 118 7.83 -3.10 -11.53
C VAL A 118 8.43 -1.91 -10.81
N SER A 119 9.76 -1.84 -10.72
CA SER A 119 10.49 -0.69 -10.20
C SER A 119 10.58 0.45 -11.22
N GLY A 120 10.67 1.68 -10.72
CA GLY A 120 10.84 2.89 -11.51
C GLY A 120 9.65 3.85 -11.43
N TYR A 121 9.81 4.97 -12.13
CA TYR A 121 8.86 6.06 -12.26
C TYR A 121 7.69 5.67 -13.17
N GLY A 122 6.48 6.06 -12.75
CA GLY A 122 5.28 5.92 -13.57
C GLY A 122 4.03 6.19 -12.77
N VAL A 123 2.88 5.88 -13.36
CA VAL A 123 1.61 5.97 -12.65
C VAL A 123 1.34 4.72 -11.81
N ALA A 124 0.36 4.82 -10.92
CA ALA A 124 -0.10 3.70 -10.11
C ALA A 124 -0.51 2.52 -10.99
N ARG A 125 -0.09 1.31 -10.62
CA ARG A 125 -0.40 0.11 -11.42
C ARG A 125 -1.89 -0.15 -11.54
N ILE A 126 -2.66 0.22 -10.51
CA ILE A 126 -4.12 0.07 -10.52
C ILE A 126 -4.82 0.96 -11.56
N ALA A 127 -4.14 1.94 -12.17
CA ALA A 127 -4.72 2.80 -13.19
C ALA A 127 -5.22 2.02 -14.43
N SER A 128 -4.70 0.82 -14.70
CA SER A 128 -5.18 -0.03 -15.79
C SER A 128 -6.61 -0.55 -15.61
N PHE A 129 -7.16 -0.50 -14.38
CA PHE A 129 -8.53 -0.93 -14.08
C PHE A 129 -9.57 0.18 -14.28
N PHE A 130 -9.12 1.39 -14.65
CA PHE A 130 -9.98 2.55 -14.76
C PHE A 130 -9.85 3.17 -16.16
N ASN A 131 -10.97 3.68 -16.66
CA ASN A 131 -11.04 4.49 -17.87
C ASN A 131 -10.55 5.94 -17.66
N LYS A 132 -10.38 6.35 -16.39
CA LYS A 132 -9.90 7.67 -15.97
C LYS A 132 -8.48 7.60 -15.42
N GLN A 133 -7.72 8.67 -15.66
CA GLN A 133 -6.38 8.85 -15.12
C GLN A 133 -6.44 9.42 -13.70
N MET A 134 -5.46 9.04 -12.90
CA MET A 134 -5.34 9.48 -11.51
C MET A 134 -4.41 10.69 -11.42
N TRP A 135 -4.78 11.69 -10.62
CA TRP A 135 -4.00 12.91 -10.36
C TRP A 135 -2.84 12.63 -9.39
N SER A 136 -1.94 11.75 -9.83
CA SER A 136 -0.75 11.38 -9.08
C SER A 136 0.35 10.88 -10.01
N GLU A 137 1.56 10.93 -9.48
CA GLU A 137 2.72 10.26 -10.04
C GLU A 137 3.41 9.45 -8.94
N GLY A 138 4.15 8.41 -9.34
CA GLY A 138 4.73 7.48 -8.40
C GLY A 138 6.08 6.94 -8.84
N PHE A 139 6.77 6.33 -7.87
CA PHE A 139 8.00 5.61 -8.08
C PHE A 139 8.01 4.37 -7.20
N THR A 140 8.12 3.20 -7.80
CA THR A 140 8.21 1.95 -7.05
C THR A 140 9.66 1.52 -6.93
N VAL A 141 10.04 1.06 -5.75
CA VAL A 141 11.32 0.40 -5.48
C VAL A 141 11.05 -1.02 -5.03
N ILE A 142 11.57 -1.99 -5.79
CA ILE A 142 11.69 -3.38 -5.41
C ILE A 142 13.17 -3.75 -5.52
N GLY A 143 13.77 -4.19 -4.41
CA GLY A 143 15.22 -4.39 -4.33
C GLY A 143 16.00 -3.08 -4.44
N SER A 144 17.19 -3.13 -5.06
CA SER A 144 18.07 -1.97 -5.14
C SER A 144 17.60 -0.93 -6.18
N PRO A 145 17.42 0.36 -5.81
CA PRO A 145 17.10 1.43 -6.76
C PRO A 145 18.35 2.01 -7.47
N LEU A 146 19.53 1.41 -7.30
CA LEU A 146 20.82 1.99 -7.69
C LEU A 146 20.87 2.44 -9.15
N ASP A 147 20.43 1.58 -10.08
CA ASP A 147 20.52 1.89 -11.51
C ASP A 147 19.60 3.03 -11.90
N ASP A 148 18.40 3.09 -11.33
CA ASP A 148 17.46 4.18 -11.57
C ASP A 148 17.94 5.48 -10.92
N PHE A 149 18.43 5.41 -9.68
CA PHE A 149 18.94 6.59 -8.99
C PHE A 149 20.21 7.14 -9.64
N ARG A 150 21.05 6.30 -10.23
CA ARG A 150 22.23 6.73 -11.02
C ARG A 150 21.80 7.53 -12.26
N LYS A 151 20.71 7.14 -12.94
CA LYS A 151 20.15 7.89 -14.09
C LYS A 151 19.58 9.25 -13.67
N LEU A 152 18.95 9.31 -12.49
CA LEU A 152 18.30 10.51 -11.97
C LEU A 152 19.29 11.49 -11.33
N TRP A 153 20.23 10.99 -10.53
CA TRP A 153 21.18 11.76 -9.71
C TRP A 153 22.62 11.19 -9.78
N PRO A 154 23.37 11.44 -10.87
CA PRO A 154 24.72 10.92 -11.04
C PRO A 154 25.66 11.19 -9.87
N ASN A 155 25.50 12.31 -9.16
CA ASN A 155 26.38 12.71 -8.06
C ASN A 155 25.84 12.39 -6.64
N HIS A 156 24.57 11.98 -6.49
CA HIS A 156 23.94 11.79 -5.17
C HIS A 156 23.27 10.41 -4.99
N HIS A 157 23.27 9.57 -6.02
CA HIS A 157 22.57 8.30 -6.05
C HIS A 157 22.91 7.38 -4.86
N VAL A 158 24.18 7.30 -4.46
CA VAL A 158 24.62 6.45 -3.33
C VAL A 158 23.91 6.84 -2.03
N LYS A 159 23.92 8.14 -1.68
CA LYS A 159 23.25 8.66 -0.47
C LYS A 159 21.74 8.37 -0.49
N TYR A 160 21.09 8.53 -1.64
CA TYR A 160 19.66 8.25 -1.76
C TYR A 160 19.35 6.75 -1.68
N CYS A 161 20.23 5.88 -2.20
CA CYS A 161 20.12 4.44 -2.00
C CYS A 161 20.26 4.04 -0.52
N GLU A 162 21.15 4.69 0.23
CA GLU A 162 21.32 4.46 1.67
C GLU A 162 20.05 4.81 2.45
N ILE A 163 19.38 5.93 2.14
CA ILE A 163 18.10 6.31 2.76
C ILE A 163 17.02 5.24 2.51
N ILE A 164 16.88 4.77 1.27
CA ILE A 164 15.89 3.72 0.93
C ILE A 164 16.18 2.43 1.69
N LYS A 165 17.45 2.03 1.75
CA LYS A 165 17.88 0.82 2.46
C LYS A 165 17.61 0.93 3.96
N GLU A 166 17.99 2.04 4.58
CA GLU A 166 17.75 2.27 6.01
C GLU A 166 16.24 2.28 6.31
N TYR A 167 15.43 2.94 5.46
CA TYR A 167 13.97 2.94 5.57
C TYR A 167 13.37 1.53 5.46
N GLU A 168 13.80 0.75 4.48
CA GLU A 168 13.37 -0.65 4.30
C GLU A 168 13.69 -1.51 5.54
N GLU A 169 14.91 -1.41 6.09
CA GLU A 169 15.32 -2.17 7.27
C GLU A 169 14.46 -1.85 8.50
N HIS A 170 14.14 -0.57 8.74
CA HIS A 170 13.28 -0.16 9.84
C HIS A 170 11.82 -0.56 9.63
N MET A 171 11.31 -0.41 8.41
CA MET A 171 9.93 -0.79 8.08
C MET A 171 9.72 -2.30 8.11
N GLN A 172 10.71 -3.10 7.71
CA GLN A 172 10.66 -4.56 7.81
C GLN A 172 10.53 -5.03 9.26
N LYS A 173 11.37 -4.49 10.17
CA LYS A 173 11.31 -4.81 11.61
C LYS A 173 9.97 -4.42 12.20
N LEU A 174 9.45 -3.25 11.83
CA LEU A 174 8.15 -2.77 12.28
C LEU A 174 7.00 -3.66 11.76
N ALA A 175 7.03 -4.05 10.49
CA ALA A 175 6.04 -4.94 9.89
C ALA A 175 6.01 -6.30 10.58
N ALA A 176 7.17 -6.90 10.83
CA ALA A 176 7.27 -8.16 11.58
C ALA A 176 6.69 -8.03 13.00
N LYS A 177 7.04 -6.96 13.73
CA LYS A 177 6.50 -6.68 15.08
C LYS A 177 4.98 -6.55 15.04
N LEU A 178 4.44 -5.75 14.12
CA LEU A 178 2.99 -5.53 14.01
C LEU A 178 2.25 -6.81 13.60
N MET A 179 2.83 -7.62 12.72
CA MET A 179 2.30 -8.91 12.31
C MET A 179 2.16 -9.86 13.51
N TRP A 180 3.20 -9.97 14.35
CA TRP A 180 3.15 -10.80 15.55
C TRP A 180 2.19 -10.27 16.61
N LEU A 181 2.08 -8.94 16.77
CA LEU A 181 1.07 -8.36 17.66
C LEU A 181 -0.35 -8.67 17.18
N ALA A 182 -0.61 -8.55 15.88
CA ALA A 182 -1.91 -8.85 15.29
C ALA A 182 -2.26 -10.34 15.42
N LEU A 183 -1.35 -11.24 15.03
CA LEU A 183 -1.57 -12.69 15.11
C LEU A 183 -1.63 -13.20 16.56
N GLY A 184 -0.76 -12.71 17.44
CA GLY A 184 -0.76 -13.07 18.85
C GLY A 184 -2.05 -12.65 19.56
N SER A 185 -2.72 -11.60 19.09
CA SER A 185 -4.05 -11.23 19.59
C SER A 185 -5.13 -12.29 19.33
N LEU A 186 -4.90 -13.16 18.35
CA LEU A 186 -5.75 -14.31 18.00
C LEU A 186 -5.25 -15.62 18.60
N GLY A 187 -4.24 -15.57 19.50
CA GLY A 187 -3.62 -16.76 20.08
C GLY A 187 -2.73 -17.55 19.12
N VAL A 188 -2.24 -16.90 18.05
CA VAL A 188 -1.30 -17.52 17.11
C VAL A 188 0.14 -17.31 17.59
N GLU A 189 0.89 -18.40 17.66
CA GLU A 189 2.30 -18.42 18.06
C GLU A 189 3.22 -18.65 16.86
N GLU A 190 4.53 -18.42 17.03
CA GLU A 190 5.50 -18.54 15.93
C GLU A 190 5.53 -19.92 15.29
N LYS A 191 5.37 -20.96 16.11
CA LYS A 191 5.35 -22.38 15.68
C LYS A 191 4.19 -22.69 14.72
N ASP A 192 3.13 -21.88 14.74
CA ASP A 192 1.95 -22.08 13.90
C ASP A 192 2.19 -21.58 12.47
N ILE A 193 3.22 -20.73 12.28
CA ILE A 193 3.60 -20.17 10.98
C ILE A 193 4.97 -20.70 10.56
N LYS A 194 4.94 -21.80 9.81
CA LYS A 194 6.14 -22.56 9.40
C LYS A 194 7.23 -21.73 8.71
N TRP A 195 6.86 -20.67 7.98
CA TRP A 195 7.79 -19.81 7.25
C TRP A 195 8.30 -18.62 8.07
N ALA A 196 7.80 -18.45 9.29
CA ALA A 196 8.27 -17.47 10.26
C ALA A 196 9.16 -18.10 11.34
N TRP A 197 9.03 -19.42 11.56
CA TRP A 197 9.85 -20.19 12.48
C TRP A 197 11.18 -20.65 11.83
N PRO A 198 12.33 -20.63 12.55
CA PRO A 198 12.53 -20.24 13.95
C PRO A 198 13.01 -18.79 14.16
N SER A 199 13.16 -18.00 13.11
CA SER A 199 13.84 -16.70 13.20
C SER A 199 12.93 -15.55 13.58
N SER A 200 11.60 -15.70 13.63
CA SER A 200 10.57 -14.67 13.87
C SER A 200 10.59 -13.48 12.87
N ASP A 201 11.68 -13.32 12.12
CA ASP A 201 11.98 -12.25 11.16
C ASP A 201 11.35 -12.47 9.77
N PHE A 202 10.52 -13.52 9.62
CA PHE A 202 9.85 -13.86 8.35
C PHE A 202 10.85 -13.93 7.17
N GLN A 203 11.88 -14.76 7.30
CA GLN A 203 13.00 -14.82 6.35
C GLN A 203 12.51 -15.03 4.91
N GLY A 204 12.98 -14.17 4.00
CA GLY A 204 12.59 -14.20 2.59
C GLY A 204 11.29 -13.44 2.28
N ALA A 205 10.68 -12.76 3.26
CA ALA A 205 9.63 -11.78 3.02
C ALA A 205 10.03 -10.81 1.90
N GLN A 206 9.04 -10.43 1.10
CA GLN A 206 9.23 -9.53 -0.02
C GLN A 206 8.46 -8.25 0.23
N ALA A 207 9.06 -7.13 -0.18
CA ALA A 207 8.46 -5.83 -0.03
C ALA A 207 8.63 -4.96 -1.28
N ALA A 208 7.79 -3.94 -1.37
CA ALA A 208 7.97 -2.84 -2.28
C ALA A 208 7.83 -1.52 -1.51
N ILE A 209 8.65 -0.53 -1.85
CA ILE A 209 8.43 0.85 -1.43
C ILE A 209 7.78 1.61 -2.57
N GLN A 210 6.61 2.16 -2.33
CA GLN A 210 5.90 3.01 -3.27
C GLN A 210 5.95 4.46 -2.79
N LEU A 211 6.71 5.29 -3.51
CA LEU A 211 6.75 6.73 -3.31
C LEU A 211 5.65 7.36 -4.18
N ASN A 212 4.75 8.14 -3.59
CA ASN A 212 3.66 8.80 -4.29
C ASN A 212 3.74 10.32 -4.12
N HIS A 213 3.42 11.03 -5.18
CA HIS A 213 3.18 12.47 -5.17
C HIS A 213 1.82 12.77 -5.76
N TYR A 214 1.05 13.54 -5.01
CA TYR A 214 -0.26 14.07 -5.40
C TYR A 214 -0.11 15.58 -5.52
N PRO A 215 0.04 16.11 -6.74
CA PRO A 215 0.18 17.54 -6.97
C PRO A 215 -1.07 18.31 -6.54
N ILE A 216 -0.91 19.63 -6.34
CA ILE A 216 -2.03 20.56 -6.22
C ILE A 216 -2.95 20.39 -7.43
N CYS A 217 -4.25 20.22 -7.17
CA CYS A 217 -5.26 20.01 -8.20
C CYS A 217 -6.17 21.23 -8.30
N PRO A 218 -6.42 21.77 -9.51
CA PRO A 218 -7.31 22.93 -9.69
C PRO A 218 -8.78 22.60 -9.38
N GLU A 219 -9.21 21.35 -9.55
CA GLU A 219 -10.60 20.91 -9.37
C GLU A 219 -10.66 19.60 -8.56
N PRO A 220 -10.27 19.63 -7.27
CA PRO A 220 -10.06 18.41 -6.47
C PRO A 220 -11.32 17.57 -6.22
N ASP A 221 -12.50 18.18 -6.32
CA ASP A 221 -13.78 17.46 -6.18
C ASP A 221 -14.12 16.59 -7.39
N ARG A 222 -13.47 16.85 -8.52
CA ARG A 222 -13.63 16.13 -9.79
C ARG A 222 -12.45 15.22 -10.11
N ALA A 223 -11.43 15.18 -9.26
CA ALA A 223 -10.21 14.41 -9.47
C ALA A 223 -10.06 13.30 -8.43
N MET A 224 -9.32 12.25 -8.79
CA MET A 224 -8.93 11.17 -7.87
C MET A 224 -7.42 11.04 -7.86
N GLY A 225 -6.79 11.05 -6.69
CA GLY A 225 -5.35 10.88 -6.56
C GLY A 225 -4.94 9.42 -6.69
N LEU A 226 -5.64 8.54 -6.00
CA LEU A 226 -5.51 7.08 -6.11
C LEU A 226 -6.89 6.48 -5.87
N ALA A 227 -7.42 5.72 -6.82
CA ALA A 227 -8.79 5.20 -6.73
C ALA A 227 -8.96 4.14 -5.62
N ALA A 228 -10.21 3.85 -5.30
CA ALA A 228 -10.57 2.88 -4.27
C ALA A 228 -10.01 1.49 -4.60
N HIS A 229 -9.21 0.94 -3.68
CA HIS A 229 -8.63 -0.39 -3.81
C HIS A 229 -8.33 -1.00 -2.44
N THR A 230 -8.08 -2.32 -2.42
CA THR A 230 -7.42 -2.99 -1.30
C THR A 230 -5.96 -3.28 -1.64
N ASP A 231 -5.13 -3.54 -0.63
CA ASP A 231 -3.73 -3.90 -0.82
C ASP A 231 -3.55 -5.42 -0.93
N SER A 232 -2.73 -5.89 -1.87
CA SER A 232 -2.51 -7.33 -2.12
C SER A 232 -1.48 -7.97 -1.18
N THR A 233 -1.11 -7.31 -0.09
CA THR A 233 0.01 -7.62 0.82
C THR A 233 -0.48 -8.35 2.08
N LEU A 234 0.42 -8.63 3.03
CA LEU A 234 0.01 -8.94 4.41
C LEU A 234 -0.31 -7.64 5.16
N LEU A 235 0.63 -6.71 5.12
CA LEU A 235 0.50 -5.39 5.74
C LEU A 235 1.01 -4.32 4.79
N THR A 236 0.43 -3.13 4.90
CA THR A 236 1.00 -1.91 4.33
C THR A 236 1.27 -0.93 5.46
N ILE A 237 2.47 -0.34 5.49
CA ILE A 237 2.83 0.72 6.44
C ILE A 237 3.08 2.00 5.64
N LEU A 238 2.33 3.06 5.92
CA LEU A 238 2.32 4.30 5.16
C LEU A 238 2.80 5.45 6.04
N TYR A 239 3.89 6.08 5.62
CA TYR A 239 4.20 7.44 6.04
C TYR A 239 3.53 8.45 5.08
N GLN A 240 3.04 9.57 5.62
CA GLN A 240 2.49 10.68 4.84
C GLN A 240 2.94 12.00 5.45
N ASN A 241 3.15 13.00 4.60
CA ASN A 241 3.45 14.34 5.06
C ASN A 241 2.24 14.99 5.75
N ASP A 242 2.38 16.25 6.16
CA ASP A 242 1.36 17.07 6.84
C ASP A 242 0.11 17.41 6.00
N THR A 243 -0.14 16.70 4.90
CA THR A 243 -1.26 16.93 3.98
C THR A 243 -2.20 15.73 3.96
N ALA A 244 -3.45 15.95 4.37
CA ALA A 244 -4.50 14.93 4.34
C ALA A 244 -4.82 14.48 2.91
N GLY A 245 -5.31 13.24 2.77
CA GLY A 245 -5.75 12.72 1.48
C GLY A 245 -6.13 11.25 1.52
N LEU A 246 -5.50 10.46 2.38
CA LEU A 246 -5.91 9.07 2.60
C LEU A 246 -7.34 9.02 3.17
N GLN A 247 -8.18 8.18 2.58
CA GLN A 247 -9.48 7.83 3.12
C GLN A 247 -9.62 6.31 3.19
N VAL A 248 -10.19 5.81 4.27
CA VAL A 248 -10.51 4.39 4.48
C VAL A 248 -12.02 4.24 4.47
N PHE A 249 -12.53 3.23 3.76
CA PHE A 249 -13.95 2.97 3.67
C PHE A 249 -14.41 2.03 4.79
N ARG A 250 -15.59 2.33 5.33
CA ARG A 250 -16.33 1.48 6.26
C ARG A 250 -17.77 1.37 5.78
N ASP A 251 -18.34 0.17 5.74
CA ASP A 251 -19.70 -0.04 5.23
C ASP A 251 -20.76 0.74 6.03
N ASP A 252 -20.57 0.87 7.35
CA ASP A 252 -21.50 1.53 8.27
C ASP A 252 -21.34 3.05 8.34
N VAL A 253 -20.27 3.61 7.77
CA VAL A 253 -19.89 5.03 7.93
C VAL A 253 -19.64 5.75 6.59
N GLY A 254 -19.17 5.03 5.57
CA GLY A 254 -18.66 5.58 4.32
C GLY A 254 -17.15 5.87 4.39
N TRP A 255 -16.70 6.92 3.72
CA TRP A 255 -15.28 7.29 3.66
C TRP A 255 -14.84 8.08 4.89
N VAL A 256 -13.88 7.53 5.63
CA VAL A 256 -13.26 8.20 6.79
C VAL A 256 -11.91 8.77 6.38
N THR A 257 -11.74 10.08 6.53
CA THR A 257 -10.46 10.75 6.23
C THR A 257 -9.46 10.48 7.34
N VAL A 258 -8.25 10.05 6.97
CA VAL A 258 -7.17 9.82 7.93
C VAL A 258 -6.38 11.13 8.10
N PRO A 259 -6.47 11.80 9.26
CA PRO A 259 -5.72 13.03 9.47
C PRO A 259 -4.21 12.73 9.55
N PRO A 260 -3.34 13.55 8.96
CA PRO A 260 -1.91 13.39 9.14
C PRO A 260 -1.53 13.76 10.58
N VAL A 261 -1.01 12.80 11.33
CA VAL A 261 -0.44 13.03 12.67
C VAL A 261 1.09 13.05 12.54
N PRO A 262 1.78 14.13 12.98
CA PRO A 262 3.23 14.24 12.86
C PRO A 262 3.97 13.03 13.43
N GLY A 263 4.88 12.46 12.62
CA GLY A 263 5.68 11.30 13.02
C GLY A 263 4.89 10.01 13.24
N SER A 264 3.60 9.96 12.87
CA SER A 264 2.82 8.72 12.89
C SER A 264 2.93 7.95 11.58
N LEU A 265 2.59 6.68 11.62
CA LEU A 265 2.43 5.82 10.45
C LEU A 265 1.02 5.25 10.41
N VAL A 266 0.47 5.06 9.22
CA VAL A 266 -0.80 4.34 9.02
C VAL A 266 -0.48 2.90 8.65
N VAL A 267 -1.18 1.95 9.26
CA VAL A 267 -1.06 0.51 8.98
C VAL A 267 -2.38 0.04 8.38
N ASN A 268 -2.33 -0.68 7.26
CA ASN A 268 -3.48 -1.35 6.65
C ASN A 268 -3.26 -2.87 6.66
N VAL A 269 -4.32 -3.62 6.93
CA VAL A 269 -4.42 -5.06 6.68
C VAL A 269 -4.56 -5.27 5.18
N GLY A 270 -3.70 -6.12 4.61
CA GLY A 270 -3.79 -6.51 3.21
C GLY A 270 -4.56 -7.82 3.00
N ASP A 271 -4.87 -8.09 1.75
CA ASP A 271 -5.66 -9.25 1.31
C ASP A 271 -5.05 -10.59 1.74
N LEU A 272 -3.72 -10.72 1.78
CA LEU A 272 -3.09 -11.98 2.21
C LEU A 272 -3.27 -12.22 3.71
N LEU A 273 -3.26 -11.16 4.53
CA LEU A 273 -3.50 -11.30 5.97
C LEU A 273 -4.98 -11.58 6.23
N HIS A 274 -5.87 -11.00 5.41
CA HIS A 274 -7.28 -11.35 5.39
C HIS A 274 -7.48 -12.85 5.12
N ILE A 275 -6.84 -13.40 4.09
CA ILE A 275 -6.89 -14.84 3.79
C ILE A 275 -6.31 -15.67 4.94
N LEU A 276 -5.11 -15.31 5.42
CA LEU A 276 -4.41 -16.02 6.50
C LEU A 276 -5.23 -16.12 7.78
N THR A 277 -5.98 -15.06 8.11
CA THR A 277 -6.84 -14.98 9.30
C THR A 277 -8.26 -15.46 9.05
N ASN A 278 -8.52 -16.12 7.92
CA ASN A 278 -9.85 -16.59 7.52
C ASN A 278 -10.92 -15.48 7.54
N GLY A 279 -10.53 -14.23 7.23
CA GLY A 279 -11.41 -13.07 7.20
C GLY A 279 -11.66 -12.38 8.54
N ILE A 280 -11.04 -12.83 9.64
CA ILE A 280 -11.15 -12.16 10.96
C ILE A 280 -10.60 -10.73 10.90
N PHE A 281 -9.50 -10.52 10.17
CA PHE A 281 -8.98 -9.18 9.90
C PHE A 281 -9.42 -8.73 8.49
N PRO A 282 -10.38 -7.79 8.36
CA PRO A 282 -10.81 -7.29 7.07
C PRO A 282 -9.69 -6.52 6.35
N SER A 283 -9.50 -6.81 5.07
CA SER A 283 -8.78 -5.92 4.14
C SER A 283 -9.76 -4.87 3.65
N VAL A 284 -9.45 -3.59 3.89
CA VAL A 284 -10.41 -2.50 3.68
C VAL A 284 -10.09 -1.66 2.46
N LEU A 285 -11.15 -1.24 1.76
CA LEU A 285 -11.03 -0.29 0.66
C LEU A 285 -10.46 1.03 1.17
N HIS A 286 -9.47 1.55 0.46
CA HIS A 286 -8.91 2.85 0.73
C HIS A 286 -8.61 3.59 -0.58
N ARG A 287 -8.57 4.93 -0.51
CA ARG A 287 -8.31 5.81 -1.65
C ARG A 287 -7.49 7.02 -1.23
N ALA A 288 -6.93 7.75 -2.20
CA ALA A 288 -6.29 9.04 -1.95
C ALA A 288 -7.01 10.17 -2.70
N ARG A 289 -7.51 11.15 -1.94
CA ARG A 289 -8.01 12.43 -2.43
C ARG A 289 -6.86 13.39 -2.66
N VAL A 290 -7.11 14.33 -3.58
CA VAL A 290 -6.24 15.47 -3.86
C VAL A 290 -6.87 16.75 -3.33
N ASN A 291 -6.10 17.84 -3.30
CA ASN A 291 -6.56 19.13 -2.80
C ASN A 291 -5.97 20.27 -3.65
N HIS A 292 -6.48 21.48 -3.45
CA HIS A 292 -6.08 22.68 -4.21
C HIS A 292 -5.07 23.58 -3.46
N VAL A 293 -4.57 23.15 -2.30
CA VAL A 293 -3.77 23.98 -1.38
C VAL A 293 -2.30 23.56 -1.38
N ARG A 294 -2.02 22.27 -1.21
CA ARG A 294 -0.67 21.74 -1.01
C ARG A 294 -0.50 20.35 -1.60
N SER A 295 0.66 20.08 -2.18
CA SER A 295 1.03 18.74 -2.62
C SER A 295 1.11 17.76 -1.44
N ARG A 296 0.61 16.55 -1.63
CA ARG A 296 0.75 15.45 -0.68
C ARG A 296 1.82 14.48 -1.14
N PHE A 297 2.66 14.04 -0.20
CA PHE A 297 3.60 12.95 -0.40
C PHE A 297 3.21 11.77 0.50
N SER A 298 3.39 10.57 0.01
CA SER A 298 3.25 9.38 0.85
C SER A 298 4.20 8.27 0.41
N MET A 299 4.72 7.53 1.38
CA MET A 299 5.70 6.47 1.19
C MET A 299 5.14 5.20 1.81
N ALA A 300 4.60 4.33 0.95
CA ALA A 300 4.00 3.06 1.36
C ALA A 300 5.04 1.95 1.32
N TYR A 301 5.20 1.25 2.43
CA TYR A 301 5.93 -0.01 2.53
C TYR A 301 4.94 -1.17 2.45
N LEU A 302 4.95 -1.85 1.31
CA LEU A 302 4.02 -2.93 0.94
C LEU A 302 4.69 -4.26 1.29
N TRP A 303 4.32 -4.89 2.40
CA TRP A 303 5.05 -6.04 2.96
C TRP A 303 4.25 -7.34 2.86
N GLY A 304 4.88 -8.39 2.33
CA GLY A 304 4.25 -9.69 2.18
C GLY A 304 5.24 -10.86 2.27
N PRO A 305 4.73 -12.10 2.13
CA PRO A 305 5.55 -13.31 2.22
C PRO A 305 6.46 -13.46 0.98
N PRO A 306 7.33 -14.48 0.94
CA PRO A 306 7.86 -14.96 -0.33
C PRO A 306 6.74 -15.22 -1.35
N SER A 307 6.92 -14.80 -2.60
CA SER A 307 5.92 -14.86 -3.68
C SER A 307 5.36 -16.25 -3.97
N ASP A 308 6.21 -17.28 -3.86
CA ASP A 308 5.87 -18.69 -4.13
C ASP A 308 5.41 -19.43 -2.86
N LEU A 309 5.38 -18.75 -1.71
CA LEU A 309 4.88 -19.35 -0.47
C LEU A 309 3.37 -19.54 -0.54
N MET A 310 2.91 -20.73 -0.19
CA MET A 310 1.49 -21.02 0.00
C MET A 310 0.96 -20.33 1.26
N ILE A 311 -0.02 -19.47 1.09
CA ILE A 311 -0.83 -18.84 2.14
C ILE A 311 -2.18 -19.57 2.20
N SER A 312 -2.62 -19.88 3.41
CA SER A 312 -3.90 -20.51 3.69
C SER A 312 -4.44 -20.01 5.03
N PRO A 313 -5.76 -20.06 5.26
CA PRO A 313 -6.32 -19.86 6.59
C PRO A 313 -5.60 -20.71 7.65
N LEU A 314 -5.25 -20.09 8.78
CA LEU A 314 -4.61 -20.82 9.89
C LEU A 314 -5.61 -21.78 10.53
N PRO A 315 -5.28 -23.08 10.70
CA PRO A 315 -6.24 -24.08 11.18
C PRO A 315 -6.91 -23.74 12.51
N GLN A 316 -6.17 -23.12 13.45
CA GLN A 316 -6.72 -22.70 14.75
C GLN A 316 -7.71 -21.51 14.68
N LEU A 317 -7.76 -20.82 13.55
CA LEU A 317 -8.68 -19.70 13.30
C LEU A 317 -9.90 -20.12 12.44
N VAL A 318 -9.97 -21.40 12.08
CA VAL A 318 -11.11 -21.99 11.36
C VAL A 318 -11.93 -22.78 12.37
N ASP A 319 -13.25 -22.60 12.35
CA ASP A 319 -14.16 -23.43 13.15
C ASP A 319 -13.98 -24.90 12.75
N PRO A 320 -13.71 -25.84 13.69
CA PRO A 320 -13.56 -27.26 13.38
C PRO A 320 -14.76 -27.90 12.64
N LEU A 321 -15.93 -27.28 12.71
CA LEU A 321 -17.16 -27.72 12.04
C LEU A 321 -17.36 -27.08 10.65
N GLN A 322 -16.52 -26.12 10.26
CA GLN A 322 -16.66 -25.39 9.00
C GLN A 322 -15.44 -25.58 8.10
N SER A 323 -15.67 -25.46 6.79
CA SER A 323 -14.57 -25.39 5.83
C SER A 323 -13.97 -23.98 5.84
N PRO A 324 -12.66 -23.83 5.54
CA PRO A 324 -12.05 -22.52 5.43
C PRO A 324 -12.73 -21.65 4.38
N LEU A 325 -12.89 -20.34 4.65
CA LEU A 325 -13.54 -19.40 3.75
C LEU A 325 -12.72 -19.12 2.49
N TYR A 326 -11.42 -19.35 2.55
CA TYR A 326 -10.49 -19.07 1.47
C TYR A 326 -9.63 -20.30 1.14
N PRO A 327 -9.32 -20.53 -0.15
CA PRO A 327 -8.44 -21.62 -0.56
C PRO A 327 -6.98 -21.30 -0.20
N SER A 328 -6.14 -22.34 -0.25
CA SER A 328 -4.69 -22.16 -0.21
C SER A 328 -4.20 -21.64 -1.55
N LEU A 329 -3.38 -20.59 -1.55
CA LEU A 329 -2.84 -19.97 -2.76
C LEU A 329 -1.49 -19.29 -2.50
N THR A 330 -0.68 -19.09 -3.53
CA THR A 330 0.53 -18.25 -3.44
C THR A 330 0.22 -16.78 -3.68
N TRP A 331 1.09 -15.87 -3.22
CA TRP A 331 0.93 -14.45 -3.53
C TRP A 331 0.91 -14.20 -5.05
N LYS A 332 1.68 -14.97 -5.82
CA LYS A 332 1.66 -14.91 -7.28
C LYS A 332 0.30 -15.28 -7.88
N GLN A 333 -0.32 -16.36 -7.38
CA GLN A 333 -1.66 -16.74 -7.81
C GLN A 333 -2.68 -15.66 -7.44
N TYR A 334 -2.59 -15.09 -6.24
CA TYR A 334 -3.49 -14.02 -5.82
C TYR A 334 -3.37 -12.76 -6.69
N LEU A 335 -2.15 -12.33 -7.01
CA LEU A 335 -1.90 -11.19 -7.88
C LEU A 335 -2.43 -11.43 -9.30
N ALA A 336 -2.37 -12.67 -9.81
CA ALA A 336 -2.99 -13.02 -11.08
C ALA A 336 -4.53 -12.92 -11.00
N THR A 337 -5.15 -13.41 -9.91
CA THR A 337 -6.59 -13.21 -9.67
C THR A 337 -6.93 -11.71 -9.59
N LYS A 338 -6.09 -10.90 -8.94
CA LYS A 338 -6.29 -9.45 -8.81
C LYS A 338 -6.07 -8.68 -10.10
N ALA A 339 -5.23 -9.18 -10.99
CA ALA A 339 -5.11 -8.66 -12.35
C ALA A 339 -6.39 -8.80 -13.17
N THR A 340 -7.26 -9.76 -12.83
CA THR A 340 -8.53 -10.02 -13.54
C THR A 340 -9.73 -9.42 -12.81
N HIS A 341 -9.82 -9.62 -11.49
CA HIS A 341 -11.02 -9.31 -10.70
C HIS A 341 -10.88 -8.06 -9.83
N PHE A 342 -9.68 -7.47 -9.73
CA PHE A 342 -9.41 -6.26 -8.98
C PHE A 342 -9.99 -6.29 -7.54
N ASN A 343 -10.92 -5.38 -7.20
CA ASN A 343 -11.53 -5.33 -5.88
C ASN A 343 -12.49 -6.50 -5.57
N GLN A 344 -12.87 -7.29 -6.58
CA GLN A 344 -13.72 -8.47 -6.41
C GLN A 344 -12.92 -9.76 -6.15
N SER A 345 -11.58 -9.69 -6.11
CA SER A 345 -10.73 -10.89 -5.99
C SER A 345 -11.00 -11.72 -4.75
N LEU A 346 -11.12 -11.10 -3.57
CA LEU A 346 -11.44 -11.83 -2.33
C LEU A 346 -12.79 -12.53 -2.43
N SER A 347 -13.82 -11.83 -2.92
CA SER A 347 -15.15 -12.40 -3.12
C SER A 347 -15.16 -13.52 -4.17
N PHE A 348 -14.34 -13.41 -5.21
CA PHE A 348 -14.24 -14.41 -6.27
C PHE A 348 -13.61 -15.72 -5.81
N ILE A 349 -12.57 -15.65 -4.96
CA ILE A 349 -11.90 -16.86 -4.44
C ILE A 349 -12.56 -17.43 -3.19
N ARG A 350 -13.56 -16.75 -2.62
CA ARG A 350 -14.23 -17.17 -1.40
C ARG A 350 -15.01 -18.47 -1.66
N ASN A 351 -14.86 -19.44 -0.76
CA ASN A 351 -15.65 -20.66 -0.76
C ASN A 351 -17.06 -20.33 -0.25
N TYR A 352 -18.08 -20.50 -1.10
CA TYR A 352 -19.50 -20.30 -0.74
C TYR A 352 -20.25 -21.61 -0.51
N ASP A 353 -19.64 -22.75 -0.85
CA ASP A 353 -20.20 -24.08 -0.55
C ASP A 353 -20.05 -24.34 0.96
N LEU A 354 -21.04 -23.89 1.73
CA LEU A 354 -21.23 -24.16 3.15
C LEU A 354 -22.62 -24.76 3.39
#